data_AF-A0A8T3Z9R0-F1
#
_entry.id   AF-A0A8T3Z9R0-F1
#
_cell.length_a   1.000
_cell.length_b   1.000
_cell.length_c   1.000
_cell.angle_alpha   90.00
_cell.angle_beta   90.00
_cell.angle_gamma   90.00
#
_symmetry.space_group_name_H-M   'P 1'
#
loop_
_entity.id
_entity.type
_entity.pdbx_description
1 polymer ?
#
loop_
_entity_poly.entity_id
_entity_poly.type
_entity_poly.pdbx_seq_one_letter_code
_entity_poly.pdbx_strand_id
1 'polypeptide(L)'
;MEVKMEVGRVVACALGVMLALSITGWKGDTTSSIFKFSPDLNPRGNDNLDGEAKASTPIVTKPCHDGNLALSNDIPYTIPVHAGWNLVSIYWNPYNTSLPGVLTDNINDGLGFVQWNRVMAFFAWDIANPWRQYYIGWDPSLNDLTFVNRTMGLWLNVTAVGDGNITQNDADYYYNNSTTINLYKGWNLVGFPSDSFVYTVSDFKADTGAAYVEGYSPTATYKTTVLLDPMCFIPSQAYWAYIPSATTWTVLY
;
A
#
# COMPACT_ATOMS: atom_id res chain seq x y z
N MET A 1 73.30 -31.60 -17.22
CA MET A 1 72.69 -30.74 -18.25
C MET A 1 71.90 -29.70 -17.49
N GLU A 2 72.45 -28.50 -17.42
CA GLU A 2 72.16 -27.47 -16.41
C GLU A 2 71.34 -26.37 -17.10
N VAL A 3 70.11 -26.12 -16.63
CA VAL A 3 69.23 -25.10 -17.20
C VAL A 3 69.21 -23.90 -16.27
N LYS A 4 69.84 -22.81 -16.73
CA LYS A 4 69.84 -21.47 -16.14
C LYS A 4 68.44 -20.86 -16.24
N MET A 5 67.92 -20.32 -15.14
CA MET A 5 66.80 -19.38 -15.14
C MET A 5 67.35 -17.95 -15.07
N GLU A 6 67.04 -17.14 -16.08
CA GLU A 6 67.35 -15.71 -16.12
C GLU A 6 66.31 -14.89 -15.35
N VAL A 7 66.82 -13.93 -14.57
CA VAL A 7 66.08 -12.95 -13.79
C VAL A 7 65.83 -11.72 -14.66
N GLY A 8 64.56 -11.46 -14.99
CA GLY A 8 64.10 -10.27 -15.71
C GLY A 8 63.95 -9.06 -14.78
N ARG A 9 64.51 -7.93 -15.23
CA ARG A 9 64.74 -6.68 -14.49
C ARG A 9 63.49 -5.87 -14.17
N VAL A 10 63.53 -5.22 -12.99
CA VAL A 10 62.68 -4.10 -12.57
C VAL A 10 63.20 -2.81 -13.21
N VAL A 11 62.34 -2.07 -13.90
CA VAL A 11 62.57 -0.69 -14.33
C VAL A 11 61.64 0.22 -13.52
N ALA A 12 62.24 1.09 -12.71
CA ALA A 12 61.56 2.16 -11.99
C ALA A 12 61.26 3.32 -12.94
N CYS A 13 60.08 3.94 -12.82
CA CYS A 13 59.79 5.23 -13.43
C CYS A 13 58.94 6.11 -12.50
N ALA A 14 59.57 7.21 -12.09
CA ALA A 14 59.06 8.56 -11.77
C ALA A 14 58.00 8.80 -10.68
N LEU A 15 58.47 9.59 -9.70
CA LEU A 15 57.79 10.46 -8.73
C LEU A 15 56.45 11.06 -9.21
N GLY A 16 55.41 10.87 -8.38
CA GLY A 16 54.17 11.63 -8.39
C GLY A 16 53.86 12.17 -6.99
N VAL A 17 53.61 13.47 -6.93
CA VAL A 17 53.43 14.33 -5.75
C VAL A 17 52.34 13.81 -4.79
N MET A 18 52.69 13.62 -3.51
CA MET A 18 51.71 13.53 -2.42
C MET A 18 51.16 14.92 -2.13
N LEU A 19 49.90 15.17 -2.48
CA LEU A 19 49.13 16.29 -1.95
C LEU A 19 48.50 15.85 -0.62
N ALA A 20 49.06 16.31 0.49
CA ALA A 20 48.44 16.19 1.80
C ALA A 20 47.28 17.19 1.89
N LEU A 21 46.04 16.71 1.80
CA LEU A 21 44.86 17.45 2.21
C LEU A 21 44.62 17.19 3.70
N SER A 22 45.06 18.12 4.55
CA SER A 22 44.69 18.15 5.96
C SER A 22 43.25 18.67 6.09
N ILE A 23 42.30 17.79 6.41
CA ILE A 23 40.98 18.19 6.88
C ILE A 23 41.02 18.22 8.41
N THR A 24 41.46 19.35 8.96
CA THR A 24 41.14 19.75 10.33
C THR A 24 39.73 20.32 10.34
N GLY A 25 38.76 19.54 10.81
CA GLY A 25 37.38 20.04 10.93
C GLY A 25 36.31 18.98 11.14
N TRP A 26 36.57 17.92 11.93
CA TRP A 26 35.51 16.99 12.32
C TRP A 26 34.95 17.42 13.68
N LYS A 27 33.88 18.23 13.67
CA LYS A 27 32.96 18.34 14.80
C LYS A 27 31.96 17.19 14.66
N GLY A 28 31.95 16.31 15.66
CA GLY A 28 31.01 15.20 15.73
C GLY A 28 29.57 15.72 15.71
N ASP A 29 28.79 15.18 14.79
CA ASP A 29 27.34 15.18 14.86
C ASP A 29 26.91 13.72 15.02
N THR A 30 26.47 13.37 16.23
CA THR A 30 25.95 12.06 16.62
C THR A 30 24.45 11.98 16.33
N THR A 31 24.03 12.34 15.12
CA THR A 31 22.66 12.10 14.68
C THR A 31 22.62 10.81 13.86
N SER A 32 21.82 9.88 14.38
CA SER A 32 21.51 8.57 13.82
C SER A 32 21.47 8.56 12.30
N SER A 33 22.23 7.65 11.71
CA SER A 33 22.04 7.17 10.34
C SER A 33 20.67 6.50 10.22
N ILE A 34 19.62 7.31 10.15
CA ILE A 34 18.30 6.89 9.71
C ILE A 34 18.44 6.62 8.22
N PHE A 35 18.20 5.37 7.83
CA PHE A 35 17.96 4.96 6.45
C PHE A 35 17.01 5.97 5.80
N LYS A 36 17.54 6.82 4.92
CA LYS A 36 16.71 7.63 4.04
C LYS A 36 16.19 6.68 2.97
N PHE A 37 14.93 6.27 3.09
CA PHE A 37 14.21 5.59 2.03
C PHE A 37 14.31 6.43 0.75
N SER A 38 14.60 5.78 -0.38
CA SER A 38 14.66 6.41 -1.70
C SER A 38 13.34 7.16 -1.96
N PRO A 39 13.39 8.37 -2.54
CA PRO A 39 12.20 9.14 -2.94
C PRO A 39 11.19 8.31 -3.76
N ASP A 40 11.68 7.32 -4.51
CA ASP A 40 10.92 6.42 -5.41
C ASP A 40 9.95 5.44 -4.70
N LEU A 41 9.88 5.46 -3.36
CA LEU A 41 9.06 4.52 -2.58
C LEU A 41 7.94 5.18 -1.79
N ASN A 42 7.78 6.49 -1.92
CA ASN A 42 6.60 7.18 -1.43
C ASN A 42 5.63 7.34 -2.61
N PRO A 43 4.41 6.79 -2.60
CA PRO A 43 3.41 7.15 -3.63
C PRO A 43 3.07 8.65 -3.64
N ARG A 44 3.55 9.44 -2.66
CA ARG A 44 3.56 10.92 -2.65
C ARG A 44 4.89 11.58 -3.09
N GLY A 45 5.89 10.83 -3.55
CA GLY A 45 7.25 11.31 -3.85
C GLY A 45 7.70 11.05 -5.29
N ASN A 46 7.49 12.03 -6.16
CA ASN A 46 8.27 12.40 -7.35
C ASN A 46 8.79 11.35 -8.36
N ASP A 47 8.04 10.29 -8.67
CA ASP A 47 8.32 9.48 -9.86
C ASP A 47 7.62 10.07 -11.09
N ASN A 48 8.43 10.60 -12.00
CA ASN A 48 8.04 11.02 -13.34
C ASN A 48 7.74 9.77 -14.20
N LEU A 49 6.54 9.20 -14.04
CA LEU A 49 6.04 8.07 -14.82
C LEU A 49 5.36 8.58 -16.11
N ASP A 50 6.17 9.03 -17.07
CA ASP A 50 5.74 9.63 -18.34
C ASP A 50 5.41 8.57 -19.41
N GLY A 51 4.78 7.46 -19.00
CA GLY A 51 4.23 6.47 -19.92
C GLY A 51 2.78 6.84 -20.26
N GLU A 52 2.55 7.34 -21.48
CA GLU A 52 1.26 7.75 -22.06
C GLU A 52 0.02 7.03 -21.49
N ALA A 53 -0.67 7.67 -20.54
CA ALA A 53 -2.00 7.27 -20.12
C ALA A 53 -3.02 7.77 -21.15
N LYS A 54 -3.62 6.85 -21.93
CA LYS A 54 -4.87 7.11 -22.64
C LYS A 54 -5.90 7.64 -21.64
N ALA A 55 -6.52 8.78 -21.97
CA ALA A 55 -7.51 9.44 -21.14
C ALA A 55 -8.60 8.47 -20.66
N SER A 56 -8.60 8.15 -19.36
CA SER A 56 -9.64 7.38 -18.71
C SER A 56 -10.80 8.29 -18.32
N THR A 57 -11.99 7.73 -18.34
CA THR A 57 -13.27 8.37 -18.02
C THR A 57 -13.25 9.15 -16.71
N PRO A 58 -14.06 10.23 -16.59
CA PRO A 58 -14.16 11.03 -15.37
C PRO A 58 -14.53 10.14 -14.18
N ILE A 59 -14.02 10.51 -12.99
CA ILE A 59 -14.37 9.89 -11.70
C ILE A 59 -15.89 9.78 -11.65
N VAL A 60 -16.42 8.56 -11.75
CA VAL A 60 -17.83 8.31 -11.55
C VAL A 60 -18.09 8.56 -10.07
N THR A 61 -18.51 9.78 -9.74
CA THR A 61 -19.15 10.09 -8.46
C THR A 61 -20.47 9.35 -8.45
N LYS A 62 -20.45 8.06 -8.15
CA LYS A 62 -21.66 7.27 -7.99
C LYS A 62 -22.34 7.82 -6.73
N PRO A 63 -23.55 8.41 -6.84
CA PRO A 63 -24.31 8.79 -5.66
C PRO A 63 -24.50 7.54 -4.79
N CYS A 64 -24.57 7.73 -3.48
CA CYS A 64 -24.95 6.68 -2.55
C CYS A 64 -26.19 5.96 -3.07
N HIS A 65 -26.16 4.62 -3.08
CA HIS A 65 -27.32 3.85 -3.48
C HIS A 65 -28.47 4.10 -2.50
N ASP A 66 -29.71 4.05 -2.95
CA ASP A 66 -30.91 4.35 -2.14
C ASP A 66 -31.29 3.25 -1.12
N GLY A 67 -30.33 2.41 -0.74
CA GLY A 67 -30.43 1.48 0.39
C GLY A 67 -31.32 0.24 0.17
N ASN A 68 -31.76 -0.05 -1.06
CA ASN A 68 -32.77 -1.11 -1.28
C ASN A 68 -32.28 -2.33 -2.10
N LEU A 69 -30.98 -2.64 -2.04
CA LEU A 69 -30.45 -3.89 -2.59
C LEU A 69 -30.19 -4.85 -1.43
N ALA A 70 -31.16 -5.74 -1.18
CA ALA A 70 -30.91 -6.92 -0.36
C ALA A 70 -29.81 -7.74 -1.04
N LEU A 71 -28.59 -7.68 -0.52
CA LEU A 71 -27.50 -8.53 -0.99
C LEU A 71 -27.86 -9.97 -0.62
N SER A 72 -28.05 -10.81 -1.63
CA SER A 72 -28.05 -12.25 -1.46
C SER A 72 -26.71 -12.65 -0.85
N ASN A 73 -26.71 -13.42 0.23
CA ASN A 73 -25.51 -13.93 0.91
C ASN A 73 -24.65 -14.88 0.04
N ASP A 74 -25.00 -15.09 -1.23
CA ASP A 74 -24.37 -16.05 -2.15
C ASP A 74 -23.52 -15.38 -3.26
N ILE A 75 -23.29 -14.06 -3.24
CA ILE A 75 -22.42 -13.43 -4.23
C ILE A 75 -21.01 -13.30 -3.64
N PRO A 76 -19.98 -13.95 -4.24
CA PRO A 76 -18.62 -13.81 -3.77
C PRO A 76 -18.21 -12.33 -3.84
N TYR A 77 -17.69 -11.80 -2.74
CA TYR A 77 -17.22 -10.43 -2.72
C TYR A 77 -15.92 -10.32 -3.52
N THR A 78 -15.92 -9.42 -4.49
CA THR A 78 -14.76 -9.12 -5.32
C THR A 78 -14.13 -7.79 -4.93
N ILE A 79 -12.80 -7.73 -4.98
CA ILE A 79 -12.04 -6.48 -4.96
C ILE A 79 -11.75 -6.12 -6.41
N PRO A 80 -12.42 -5.09 -6.98
CA PRO A 80 -12.14 -4.66 -8.34
C PRO A 80 -10.73 -4.04 -8.42
N VAL A 81 -9.96 -4.45 -9.42
CA VAL A 81 -8.58 -4.00 -9.63
C VAL A 81 -8.31 -3.66 -11.09
N HIS A 82 -7.28 -2.83 -11.32
CA HIS A 82 -6.74 -2.50 -12.63
C HIS A 82 -5.21 -2.59 -12.60
N ALA A 83 -4.57 -2.49 -13.77
CA ALA A 83 -3.12 -2.59 -13.86
C ALA A 83 -2.45 -1.43 -13.10
N GLY A 84 -1.37 -1.73 -12.37
CA GLY A 84 -0.65 -0.77 -11.55
C GLY A 84 -1.17 -0.67 -10.12
N TRP A 85 -1.02 0.50 -9.52
CA TRP A 85 -1.36 0.75 -8.12
C TRP A 85 -2.87 0.91 -7.90
N ASN A 86 -3.41 0.12 -6.99
CA ASN A 86 -4.79 0.17 -6.53
C ASN A 86 -4.81 0.49 -5.03
N LEU A 87 -5.83 1.23 -4.58
CA LEU A 87 -6.07 1.48 -3.16
C LEU A 87 -7.26 0.65 -2.69
N VAL A 88 -6.98 -0.47 -2.03
CA VAL A 88 -7.94 -1.55 -1.76
C VAL A 88 -7.99 -1.89 -0.27
N SER A 89 -9.07 -2.53 0.15
CA SER A 89 -9.18 -3.15 1.48
C SER A 89 -9.83 -4.52 1.39
N ILE A 90 -9.68 -5.32 2.44
CA ILE A 90 -10.40 -6.58 2.58
C ILE A 90 -11.72 -6.28 3.29
N TYR A 91 -12.83 -6.75 2.74
CA TYR A 91 -14.14 -6.57 3.33
C TYR A 91 -14.38 -7.57 4.49
N TRP A 92 -14.23 -8.87 4.22
CA TRP A 92 -14.47 -9.93 5.19
C TRP A 92 -13.26 -10.22 6.08
N ASN A 93 -13.47 -10.94 7.19
CA ASN A 93 -12.35 -11.39 8.01
C ASN A 93 -11.84 -12.76 7.58
N PRO A 94 -10.66 -12.86 6.93
CA PRO A 94 -10.15 -14.14 6.46
C PRO A 94 -9.66 -14.98 7.64
N TYR A 95 -9.87 -16.28 7.61
CA TYR A 95 -9.21 -17.20 8.55
C TYR A 95 -7.69 -17.23 8.32
N ASN A 96 -7.26 -17.09 7.05
CA ASN A 96 -5.86 -16.93 6.70
C ASN A 96 -5.55 -15.48 6.31
N THR A 97 -4.93 -14.74 7.22
CA THR A 97 -4.50 -13.35 7.01
C THR A 97 -3.13 -13.24 6.33
N SER A 98 -2.44 -14.35 6.05
CA SER A 98 -1.03 -14.34 5.63
C SER A 98 -0.86 -13.94 4.16
N LEU A 99 0.19 -13.17 3.86
CA LEU A 99 0.60 -12.87 2.49
C LEU A 99 1.51 -13.98 1.92
N PRO A 100 1.43 -14.27 0.60
CA PRO A 100 0.57 -13.62 -0.38
C PRO A 100 -0.87 -14.18 -0.41
N GLY A 101 -1.14 -15.27 0.33
CA GLY A 101 -2.35 -16.09 0.19
C GLY A 101 -3.66 -15.30 0.28
N VAL A 102 -3.78 -14.39 1.25
CA VAL A 102 -5.00 -13.61 1.49
C VAL A 102 -5.40 -12.67 0.33
N LEU A 103 -4.44 -12.29 -0.53
CA LEU A 103 -4.67 -11.47 -1.72
C LEU A 103 -4.47 -12.26 -3.02
N THR A 104 -4.31 -13.58 -2.94
CA THR A 104 -4.17 -14.40 -4.14
C THR A 104 -5.55 -14.71 -4.68
N ASP A 105 -5.79 -14.31 -5.92
CA ASP A 105 -7.00 -14.63 -6.66
C ASP A 105 -6.89 -16.08 -7.15
N ASN A 106 -7.50 -17.01 -6.41
CA ASN A 106 -7.41 -18.45 -6.67
C ASN A 106 -8.79 -19.07 -6.92
N ILE A 107 -9.83 -18.26 -7.07
CA ILE A 107 -11.22 -18.73 -7.17
C ILE A 107 -11.57 -18.92 -8.64
N ASN A 108 -12.53 -19.81 -8.91
CA ASN A 108 -13.00 -20.22 -10.24
C ASN A 108 -12.03 -21.14 -11.01
N ASP A 109 -11.49 -22.20 -10.40
CA ASP A 109 -10.61 -23.17 -11.07
C ASP A 109 -9.40 -22.52 -11.78
N GLY A 110 -8.93 -21.39 -11.24
CA GLY A 110 -7.83 -20.59 -11.79
C GLY A 110 -8.24 -19.49 -12.78
N LEU A 111 -9.53 -19.22 -13.01
CA LEU A 111 -9.96 -18.16 -13.95
C LEU A 111 -9.77 -16.73 -13.43
N GLY A 112 -9.70 -16.55 -12.10
CA GLY A 112 -9.26 -15.31 -11.47
C GLY A 112 -7.73 -15.18 -11.61
N PHE A 113 -7.26 -14.65 -12.74
CA PHE A 113 -5.82 -14.54 -13.04
C PHE A 113 -5.22 -13.19 -12.61
N VAL A 114 -5.75 -12.54 -11.56
CA VAL A 114 -5.11 -11.32 -11.05
C VAL A 114 -3.72 -11.67 -10.50
N GLN A 115 -2.69 -11.09 -11.11
CA GLN A 115 -1.31 -11.16 -10.61
C GLN A 115 -0.91 -9.80 -10.05
N TRP A 116 -0.28 -9.82 -8.89
CA TRP A 116 0.32 -8.65 -8.27
C TRP A 116 1.72 -9.01 -7.80
N ASN A 117 2.55 -8.00 -7.52
CA ASN A 117 3.92 -8.24 -7.05
C ASN A 117 4.27 -7.49 -5.76
N ARG A 118 3.50 -6.46 -5.39
CA ARG A 118 3.78 -5.64 -4.22
C ARG A 118 2.49 -5.20 -3.53
N VAL A 119 2.50 -5.24 -2.20
CA VAL A 119 1.49 -4.61 -1.36
C VAL A 119 2.15 -3.79 -0.27
N MET A 120 1.56 -2.64 0.06
CA MET A 120 2.02 -1.75 1.12
C MET A 120 0.87 -1.36 2.03
N ALA A 121 1.14 -1.23 3.32
CA ALA A 121 0.21 -0.75 4.33
C ALA A 121 0.86 0.35 5.17
N PHE A 122 0.04 1.24 5.73
CA PHE A 122 0.50 2.33 6.58
C PHE A 122 -0.08 2.20 8.00
N PHE A 123 0.81 2.13 8.98
CA PHE A 123 0.51 1.96 10.39
C PHE A 123 0.85 3.25 11.15
N ALA A 124 -0.16 4.09 11.38
CA ALA A 124 0.00 5.41 11.99
C ALA A 124 0.59 5.39 13.41
N TRP A 125 0.52 4.27 14.11
CA TRP A 125 1.09 4.09 15.45
C TRP A 125 2.61 3.83 15.45
N ASP A 126 3.16 3.38 14.32
CA ASP A 126 4.59 3.10 14.17
C ASP A 126 5.28 4.35 13.63
N ILE A 127 5.54 5.32 14.50
CA ILE A 127 6.12 6.63 14.10
C ILE A 127 7.51 6.47 13.47
N ALA A 128 8.25 5.43 13.85
CA ALA A 128 9.60 5.19 13.35
C ALA A 128 9.59 4.53 11.97
N ASN A 129 8.69 3.58 11.74
CA ASN A 129 8.54 2.89 10.45
C ASN A 129 7.06 2.67 10.10
N PRO A 130 6.34 3.72 9.68
CA PRO A 130 4.89 3.61 9.49
C PRO A 130 4.53 2.83 8.22
N TRP A 131 5.44 2.72 7.25
CA TRP A 131 5.20 1.97 6.03
C TRP A 131 5.74 0.55 6.17
N ARG A 132 4.87 -0.42 5.89
CA ARG A 132 5.25 -1.83 5.77
C ARG A 132 4.89 -2.34 4.39
N GLN A 133 5.64 -3.30 3.90
CA GLN A 133 5.52 -3.82 2.55
C GLN A 133 5.77 -5.32 2.47
N TYR A 134 5.18 -5.89 1.43
CA TYR A 134 5.45 -7.24 0.98
C TYR A 134 5.68 -7.21 -0.52
N TYR A 135 6.78 -7.81 -0.97
CA TYR A 135 7.11 -7.96 -2.39
C TYR A 135 7.35 -9.43 -2.72
N ILE A 136 6.68 -9.93 -3.77
CA ILE A 136 6.83 -11.30 -4.25
C ILE A 136 8.20 -11.45 -4.90
N GLY A 137 9.01 -12.37 -4.36
CA GLY A 137 10.35 -12.67 -4.86
C GLY A 137 11.49 -11.95 -4.11
N TRP A 138 11.18 -11.10 -3.13
CA TRP A 138 12.18 -10.66 -2.16
C TRP A 138 12.53 -11.77 -1.16
N ASP A 139 13.71 -11.66 -0.53
CA ASP A 139 14.04 -12.46 0.64
C ASP A 139 12.96 -12.25 1.71
N PRO A 140 12.39 -13.32 2.33
CA PRO A 140 11.34 -13.18 3.33
C PRO A 140 11.70 -12.25 4.51
N SER A 141 12.99 -12.13 4.86
CA SER A 141 13.48 -11.24 5.91
C SER A 141 13.36 -9.74 5.58
N LEU A 142 13.18 -9.39 4.30
CA LEU A 142 12.98 -8.01 3.84
C LEU A 142 11.50 -7.60 3.81
N ASN A 143 10.57 -8.56 3.94
CA ASN A 143 9.15 -8.29 4.00
C ASN A 143 8.72 -8.07 5.46
N ASP A 144 8.28 -6.87 5.78
CA ASP A 144 7.83 -6.47 7.12
C ASP A 144 6.30 -6.39 7.27
N LEU A 145 5.57 -6.54 6.15
CA LEU A 145 4.14 -6.80 6.12
C LEU A 145 3.89 -8.29 5.86
N THR A 146 3.54 -9.06 6.89
CA THR A 146 3.33 -10.51 6.76
C THR A 146 1.87 -10.94 6.79
N PHE A 147 0.97 -10.04 7.21
CA PHE A 147 -0.46 -10.31 7.29
C PHE A 147 -1.28 -9.08 6.87
N VAL A 148 -2.52 -9.33 6.46
CA VAL A 148 -3.53 -8.32 6.14
C VAL A 148 -4.84 -8.70 6.83
N ASN A 149 -5.55 -7.70 7.35
CA ASN A 149 -6.90 -7.88 7.85
C ASN A 149 -7.82 -6.76 7.31
N ARG A 150 -9.12 -6.89 7.57
CA ARG A 150 -10.15 -5.98 7.06
C ARG A 150 -10.09 -4.53 7.56
N THR A 151 -9.34 -4.27 8.64
CA THR A 151 -9.18 -2.90 9.17
C THR A 151 -8.15 -2.09 8.39
N MET A 152 -7.32 -2.76 7.59
CA MET A 152 -6.17 -2.18 6.92
C MET A 152 -6.54 -1.66 5.54
N GLY A 153 -6.06 -0.47 5.21
CA GLY A 153 -6.01 -0.02 3.82
C GLY A 153 -4.69 -0.41 3.17
N LEU A 154 -4.74 -0.73 1.88
CA LEU A 154 -3.62 -1.31 1.15
C LEU A 154 -3.38 -0.57 -0.16
N TRP A 155 -2.12 -0.30 -0.46
CA TRP A 155 -1.68 -0.04 -1.83
C TRP A 155 -1.24 -1.36 -2.45
N LEU A 156 -1.91 -1.80 -3.51
CA LEU A 156 -1.64 -3.07 -4.19
C LEU A 156 -1.20 -2.79 -5.62
N ASN A 157 0.00 -3.28 -6.00
CA ASN A 157 0.50 -3.16 -7.37
C ASN A 157 0.20 -4.43 -8.18
N VAL A 158 -0.78 -4.33 -9.06
CA VAL A 158 -1.26 -5.41 -9.94
C VAL A 158 -0.46 -5.40 -11.24
N THR A 159 0.18 -6.52 -11.57
CA THR A 159 1.02 -6.70 -12.76
C THR A 159 0.26 -7.35 -13.92
N ALA A 160 -0.79 -8.12 -13.65
CA ALA A 160 -1.72 -8.63 -14.66
C ALA A 160 -3.14 -8.60 -14.11
N VAL A 161 -4.08 -8.04 -14.86
CA VAL A 161 -5.43 -7.74 -14.37
C VAL A 161 -6.35 -8.98 -14.37
N GLY A 162 -6.04 -10.02 -15.15
CA GLY A 162 -6.92 -11.18 -15.25
C GLY A 162 -8.35 -10.79 -15.64
N ASP A 163 -9.33 -11.20 -14.83
CA ASP A 163 -10.75 -10.85 -14.95
C ASP A 163 -11.12 -9.50 -14.28
N GLY A 164 -10.14 -8.81 -13.70
CA GLY A 164 -10.28 -7.52 -13.03
C GLY A 164 -10.75 -7.59 -11.59
N ASN A 165 -10.80 -8.77 -10.96
CA ASN A 165 -11.38 -8.94 -9.64
C ASN A 165 -10.56 -9.92 -8.79
N ILE A 166 -10.05 -9.47 -7.64
CA ILE A 166 -9.56 -10.43 -6.63
C ILE A 166 -10.79 -10.96 -5.89
N THR A 167 -11.11 -12.23 -6.10
CA THR A 167 -12.30 -12.82 -5.49
C THR A 167 -11.96 -13.37 -4.09
N GLN A 168 -12.84 -13.13 -3.12
CA GLN A 168 -12.74 -13.67 -1.76
C GLN A 168 -13.74 -14.83 -1.59
N ASN A 169 -13.27 -16.02 -1.18
CA ASN A 169 -14.12 -17.22 -1.06
C ASN A 169 -14.74 -17.29 0.33
N ASP A 170 -16.07 -17.19 0.43
CA ASP A 170 -16.86 -17.34 1.66
C ASP A 170 -16.42 -18.47 2.61
N ALA A 171 -15.99 -19.61 2.07
CA ALA A 171 -15.58 -20.76 2.89
C ALA A 171 -14.43 -20.44 3.87
N ASP A 172 -13.65 -19.40 3.56
CA ASP A 172 -12.48 -18.98 4.33
C ASP A 172 -12.72 -17.73 5.20
N TYR A 173 -13.97 -17.29 5.37
CA TYR A 173 -14.30 -16.08 6.13
C TYR A 173 -15.34 -16.29 7.22
N TYR A 174 -15.38 -15.37 8.18
CA TYR A 174 -16.47 -15.31 9.17
C TYR A 174 -17.02 -13.89 9.32
N TYR A 175 -18.31 -13.84 9.63
CA TYR A 175 -19.05 -12.59 9.78
C TYR A 175 -18.93 -12.07 11.21
N ASN A 176 -18.72 -10.76 11.35
CA ASN A 176 -18.88 -10.05 12.62
C ASN A 176 -19.94 -8.98 12.40
N ASN A 177 -20.71 -8.63 13.43
CA ASN A 177 -21.73 -7.58 13.31
C ASN A 177 -21.13 -6.17 13.38
N SER A 178 -19.87 -6.05 13.80
CA SER A 178 -19.14 -4.79 13.81
C SER A 178 -17.62 -4.99 13.80
N THR A 179 -16.91 -3.92 13.45
CA THR A 179 -15.45 -3.82 13.53
C THR A 179 -15.05 -2.51 14.17
N THR A 180 -14.19 -2.57 15.18
CA THR A 180 -13.57 -1.38 15.77
C THR A 180 -12.17 -1.18 15.19
N ILE A 181 -11.89 0.04 14.73
CA ILE A 181 -10.61 0.46 14.16
C ILE A 181 -10.05 1.58 15.04
N ASN A 182 -8.83 1.39 15.55
CA ASN A 182 -8.12 2.43 16.30
C ASN A 182 -7.49 3.42 15.32
N LEU A 183 -7.85 4.70 15.46
CA LEU A 183 -7.35 5.79 14.64
C LEU A 183 -6.41 6.66 15.46
N TYR A 184 -5.22 6.91 14.92
CA TYR A 184 -4.19 7.69 15.59
C TYR A 184 -4.20 9.12 15.09
N LYS A 185 -3.69 10.05 15.90
CA LYS A 185 -3.54 11.45 15.46
C LYS A 185 -2.65 11.51 14.21
N GLY A 186 -3.10 12.22 13.17
CA GLY A 186 -2.42 12.34 11.88
C GLY A 186 -3.09 11.52 10.78
N TRP A 187 -2.32 11.19 9.74
CA TRP A 187 -2.82 10.36 8.64
C TRP A 187 -2.95 8.90 9.07
N ASN A 188 -4.04 8.25 8.64
CA ASN A 188 -4.29 6.82 8.79
C ASN A 188 -4.70 6.26 7.41
N LEU A 189 -4.26 5.04 7.10
CA LEU A 189 -4.70 4.31 5.92
C LEU A 189 -5.59 3.15 6.38
N VAL A 190 -6.88 3.24 6.11
CA VAL A 190 -7.89 2.34 6.67
C VAL A 190 -8.71 1.66 5.58
N GLY A 191 -9.14 0.44 5.88
CA GLY A 191 -10.14 -0.25 5.07
C GLY A 191 -11.56 0.15 5.44
N PHE A 192 -12.52 -0.19 4.58
CA PHE A 192 -13.96 -0.04 4.88
C PHE A 192 -14.60 -1.43 4.98
N PRO A 193 -14.61 -2.03 6.17
CA PRO A 193 -15.14 -3.37 6.38
C PRO A 193 -16.67 -3.32 6.59
N SER A 194 -17.41 -2.81 5.61
CA SER A 194 -18.89 -2.78 5.57
C SER A 194 -19.37 -2.95 4.13
N ASP A 195 -20.55 -3.56 3.94
CA ASP A 195 -21.27 -3.62 2.67
C ASP A 195 -22.28 -2.46 2.52
N SER A 196 -22.29 -1.52 3.47
CA SER A 196 -23.11 -0.32 3.39
C SER A 196 -22.69 0.56 2.22
N PHE A 197 -23.58 0.70 1.25
CA PHE A 197 -23.44 1.65 0.13
C PHE A 197 -24.07 3.02 0.41
N VAL A 198 -24.44 3.28 1.66
CA VAL A 198 -25.05 4.55 2.12
C VAL A 198 -24.17 5.31 3.11
N TYR A 199 -23.10 4.71 3.62
CA TYR A 199 -22.19 5.36 4.56
C TYR A 199 -21.32 6.40 3.86
N THR A 200 -21.42 7.66 4.28
CA THR A 200 -20.78 8.79 3.60
C THR A 200 -19.49 9.26 4.28
N VAL A 201 -18.72 10.09 3.56
CA VAL A 201 -17.62 10.86 4.15
C VAL A 201 -18.11 11.77 5.28
N SER A 202 -19.32 12.32 5.18
CA SER A 202 -19.92 13.09 6.27
C SER A 202 -20.11 12.25 7.54
N ASP A 203 -20.66 11.04 7.40
CA ASP A 203 -20.87 10.11 8.53
C ASP A 203 -19.52 9.72 9.16
N PHE A 204 -18.53 9.36 8.34
CA PHE A 204 -17.18 9.08 8.82
C PHE A 204 -16.57 10.24 9.62
N LYS A 205 -16.69 11.47 9.11
CA LYS A 205 -16.18 12.66 9.81
C LYS A 205 -16.93 12.92 11.11
N ALA A 206 -18.24 12.67 11.15
CA ALA A 206 -19.03 12.80 12.38
C ALA A 206 -18.62 11.76 13.43
N ASP A 207 -18.40 10.50 13.02
CA ASP A 207 -18.02 9.40 13.91
C ASP A 207 -16.60 9.51 14.45
N THR A 208 -15.68 10.08 13.66
CA THR A 208 -14.23 10.05 13.95
C THR A 208 -13.62 11.42 14.23
N GLY A 209 -14.31 12.50 13.90
CA GLY A 209 -13.73 13.85 13.90
C GLY A 209 -12.67 14.08 12.82
N ALA A 210 -12.60 13.24 11.79
CA ALA A 210 -11.65 13.41 10.68
C ALA A 210 -11.78 14.78 10.01
N ALA A 211 -10.65 15.42 9.71
CA ALA A 211 -10.64 16.69 8.98
C ALA A 211 -10.68 16.48 7.46
N TYR A 212 -9.96 15.45 6.98
CA TYR A 212 -9.83 15.13 5.57
C TYR A 212 -10.00 13.63 5.34
N VAL A 213 -10.63 13.28 4.22
CA VAL A 213 -10.70 11.93 3.70
C VAL A 213 -10.27 11.96 2.24
N GLU A 214 -9.33 11.12 1.85
CA GLU A 214 -8.96 10.91 0.45
C GLU A 214 -9.27 9.48 0.01
N GLY A 215 -9.74 9.35 -1.23
CA GLY A 215 -9.97 8.06 -1.88
C GLY A 215 -9.10 7.92 -3.13
N TYR A 216 -9.18 6.75 -3.76
CA TYR A 216 -8.43 6.45 -4.97
C TYR A 216 -8.83 7.35 -6.14
N SER A 217 -7.85 7.82 -6.91
CA SER A 217 -8.06 8.53 -8.17
C SER A 217 -6.95 8.18 -9.16
N PRO A 218 -7.18 7.33 -10.18
CA PRO A 218 -6.12 6.85 -11.06
C PRO A 218 -5.47 7.96 -11.90
N THR A 219 -6.14 9.09 -12.06
CA THR A 219 -5.67 10.24 -12.86
C THR A 219 -4.92 11.29 -12.03
N ALA A 220 -5.03 11.25 -10.70
CA ALA A 220 -4.31 12.17 -9.83
C ALA A 220 -2.81 11.81 -9.77
N THR A 221 -1.96 12.82 -9.59
CA THR A 221 -0.49 12.65 -9.47
C THR A 221 -0.10 11.62 -8.41
N TYR A 222 -0.75 11.66 -7.25
CA TYR A 222 -0.48 10.76 -6.12
C TYR A 222 -1.49 9.62 -6.00
N LYS A 223 -2.24 9.38 -7.08
CA LYS A 223 -3.31 8.38 -7.15
C LYS A 223 -4.41 8.53 -6.07
N THR A 224 -4.50 9.68 -5.42
CA THR A 224 -5.54 10.01 -4.43
C THR A 224 -6.16 11.36 -4.70
N THR A 225 -7.40 11.55 -4.25
CA THR A 225 -8.08 12.86 -4.25
C THR A 225 -8.89 13.03 -2.98
N VAL A 226 -9.02 14.27 -2.49
CA VAL A 226 -9.92 14.60 -1.39
C VAL A 226 -11.35 14.30 -1.80
N LEU A 227 -12.07 13.58 -0.94
CA LEU A 227 -13.49 13.24 -1.14
C LEU A 227 -14.38 14.31 -0.50
N LEU A 228 -15.51 14.59 -1.15
CA LEU A 228 -16.52 15.49 -0.63
C LEU A 228 -17.45 14.75 0.34
N ASP A 229 -18.03 15.49 1.29
CA ASP A 229 -18.92 14.94 2.33
C ASP A 229 -20.05 14.02 1.84
N PRO A 230 -20.75 14.28 0.71
CA PRO A 230 -21.82 13.39 0.24
C PRO A 230 -21.31 12.15 -0.51
N MET A 231 -19.99 11.98 -0.69
CA MET A 231 -19.45 10.79 -1.34
C MET A 231 -19.56 9.59 -0.41
N CYS A 232 -20.00 8.46 -0.97
CA CYS A 232 -20.08 7.21 -0.23
C CYS A 232 -18.74 6.49 -0.15
N PHE A 233 -18.53 5.82 0.98
CA PHE A 233 -17.56 4.75 1.08
C PHE A 233 -18.03 3.57 0.20
N ILE A 234 -17.08 2.89 -0.42
CA ILE A 234 -17.29 1.78 -1.33
C ILE A 234 -16.67 0.55 -0.66
N PRO A 235 -17.41 -0.55 -0.50
CA PRO A 235 -16.86 -1.80 -0.01
C PRO A 235 -15.61 -2.21 -0.78
N SER A 236 -14.66 -2.85 -0.11
CA SER A 236 -13.35 -3.26 -0.67
C SER A 236 -12.41 -2.13 -1.10
N GLN A 237 -12.74 -0.86 -0.84
CA GLN A 237 -11.81 0.27 -1.04
C GLN A 237 -11.14 0.69 0.27
N ALA A 238 -9.96 1.29 0.15
CA ALA A 238 -9.26 1.91 1.26
C ALA A 238 -9.25 3.43 1.15
N TYR A 239 -9.07 4.08 2.29
CA TYR A 239 -9.16 5.52 2.44
C TYR A 239 -8.02 6.06 3.29
N TRP A 240 -7.52 7.22 2.90
CA TRP A 240 -6.68 8.03 3.78
C TRP A 240 -7.56 8.93 4.61
N ALA A 241 -7.35 8.94 5.93
CA ALA A 241 -8.07 9.81 6.84
C ALA A 241 -7.08 10.60 7.69
N TYR A 242 -7.24 11.93 7.73
CA TYR A 242 -6.49 12.78 8.67
C TYR A 242 -7.30 13.04 9.93
N ILE A 243 -6.77 12.57 11.05
CA ILE A 243 -7.44 12.52 12.35
C ILE A 243 -6.80 13.53 13.31
N PRO A 244 -7.49 14.61 13.71
CA PRO A 244 -6.90 15.65 14.57
C PRO A 244 -6.55 15.17 15.99
N SER A 245 -7.33 14.21 16.51
CA SER A 245 -7.13 13.58 17.82
C SER A 245 -7.43 12.10 17.73
N ALA A 246 -6.60 11.26 18.36
CA ALA A 246 -6.79 9.80 18.35
C ALA A 246 -8.21 9.44 18.83
N THR A 247 -8.81 8.45 18.17
CA THR A 247 -10.19 8.02 18.41
C THR A 247 -10.37 6.55 17.99
N THR A 248 -11.57 6.01 18.19
CA THR A 248 -11.97 4.71 17.66
C THR A 248 -13.11 4.90 16.67
N TRP A 249 -13.02 4.22 15.52
CA TRP A 249 -14.10 4.14 14.56
C TRP A 249 -14.76 2.77 14.64
N THR A 250 -16.08 2.73 14.84
CA THR A 250 -16.83 1.46 14.84
C THR A 250 -17.68 1.39 13.58
N VAL A 251 -17.39 0.39 12.77
CA VAL A 251 -18.08 0.11 11.51
C VAL A 251 -19.10 -0.99 11.74
N LEU A 252 -20.32 -0.78 11.26
CA LEU A 252 -21.39 -1.77 11.24
C LEU A 252 -21.50 -2.40 9.84
N TYR A 253 -21.97 -3.65 9.81
CA TYR A 253 -22.28 -4.38 8.58
C TYR A 253 -23.78 -4.24 8.34
#